data_AF-A0A0G1DWS0-F1
#
_entry.id   AF-A0A0G1DWS0-F1
#
_cell.length_a   1.000
_cell.length_b   1.000
_cell.length_c   1.000
_cell.angle_alpha   90.00
_cell.angle_beta   90.00
_cell.angle_gamma   90.00
#
_symmetry.space_group_name_H-M   'P 1'
#
loop_
_entity.id
_entity.type
_entity.pdbx_description
1 polymer ?
#
loop_
_entity_poly.entity_id
_entity_poly.type
_entity_poly.pdbx_seq_one_letter_code
_entity_poly.pdbx_strand_id
1 'polypeptide(L)'
;MPTQLQEDFTEFANEQNKVASLARMGKGLGISPDEPEMSREMLAIIQILHDHIADTTLRAVLEADIRPILKPKDESAISMLDVVTLGLTEPDQIKRYLKNYGVNLDEPNDLAYAIGVMTEAIKYFNKHIKENKINELSTPTEEGIYHLFRTAAGKGKRMMTPDACALLRIMAVIDFINKNPLLSILPREREPGTPNKGYVLEALREKLSSRIKKEGKKNIFYSTGGEAGDTGIELIRVELRIKERDRVIAKLLHKPGNKEEAVLDHIGARITTRTPQDAIKIIHEMFFHPRNAIFPDINIRVGQSKNKIINIAILRSATQGDPKAIESFMTAIAEETIDHEELTTIEDVPDQHNGHSSRKYRAIHITVDIPIRTDHGIILFPIELQFLDIQSRITNEQEASHEGYVARQMDAVSKRLLSSNLLSEFTKERKDGKKKATALSS
;
A
#
# COMPACT_ATOMS: atom_id res chain seq x y z
N MET A 1 -9.79 -14.92 55.28
CA MET A 1 -8.77 -14.00 54.73
C MET A 1 -8.08 -14.58 53.48
N PRO A 2 -8.75 -14.69 52.31
CA PRO A 2 -8.05 -14.88 51.03
C PRO A 2 -8.33 -13.77 49.98
N THR A 3 -9.27 -12.85 50.24
CA THR A 3 -9.74 -11.86 49.26
C THR A 3 -8.73 -10.73 48.99
N GLN A 4 -8.00 -10.30 50.02
CA GLN A 4 -7.06 -9.17 49.90
C GLN A 4 -5.82 -9.54 49.09
N LEU A 5 -5.32 -10.77 49.24
CA LEU A 5 -4.23 -11.29 48.41
C LEU A 5 -4.63 -11.46 46.95
N GLN A 6 -5.89 -11.78 46.64
CA GLN A 6 -6.36 -11.86 45.25
C GLN A 6 -6.52 -10.48 44.60
N GLU A 7 -6.93 -9.47 45.35
CA GLU A 7 -6.98 -8.09 44.88
C GLU A 7 -5.57 -7.54 44.61
N ASP A 8 -4.64 -7.73 45.54
CA ASP A 8 -3.25 -7.29 45.40
C ASP A 8 -2.54 -7.96 44.20
N PHE A 9 -2.80 -9.25 43.95
CA PHE A 9 -2.26 -9.96 42.78
C PHE A 9 -2.87 -9.48 41.45
N THR A 10 -4.15 -9.08 41.45
CA THR A 10 -4.83 -8.57 40.27
C THR A 10 -4.36 -7.15 39.93
N GLU A 11 -4.15 -6.33 40.96
CA GLU A 11 -3.61 -4.98 40.84
C GLU A 11 -2.15 -5.00 40.35
N PHE A 12 -1.32 -5.89 40.91
CA PHE A 12 0.06 -6.10 40.46
C PHE A 12 0.12 -6.62 39.01
N ALA A 13 -0.75 -7.56 38.63
CA ALA A 13 -0.82 -8.06 37.25
C ALA A 13 -1.26 -6.97 36.26
N ASN A 14 -2.15 -6.07 36.68
CA ASN A 14 -2.58 -4.93 35.87
C ASN A 14 -1.47 -3.88 35.71
N GLU A 15 -0.70 -3.60 36.76
CA GLU A 15 0.48 -2.73 36.67
C GLU A 15 1.56 -3.32 35.74
N GLN A 16 1.85 -4.62 35.84
CA GLN A 16 2.83 -5.28 34.98
C GLN A 16 2.41 -5.26 33.50
N ASN A 17 1.11 -5.46 33.22
CA ASN A 17 0.57 -5.35 31.87
C ASN A 17 0.64 -3.92 31.32
N LYS A 18 0.40 -2.92 32.17
CA LYS A 18 0.51 -1.49 31.82
C LYS A 18 1.96 -1.12 31.51
N VAL A 19 2.91 -1.56 32.34
CA VAL A 19 4.36 -1.36 32.12
C VAL A 19 4.82 -2.06 30.83
N ALA A 20 4.36 -3.28 30.56
CA ALA A 20 4.69 -4.01 29.34
C ALA A 20 4.05 -3.42 28.05
N SER A 21 2.91 -2.74 28.18
CA SER A 21 2.28 -1.97 27.09
C SER A 21 3.08 -0.71 26.76
N LEU A 22 3.43 0.07 27.80
CA LEU A 22 4.20 1.30 27.67
C LEU A 22 5.62 1.04 27.12
N ALA A 23 6.26 -0.06 27.53
CA ALA A 23 7.56 -0.47 27.00
C ALA A 23 7.50 -0.85 25.51
N ARG A 24 6.38 -1.44 25.05
CA ARG A 24 6.17 -1.76 23.62
C ARG A 24 5.92 -0.50 22.78
N MET A 25 5.18 0.48 23.31
CA MET A 25 4.96 1.76 22.65
C MET A 25 6.25 2.60 22.56
N GLY A 26 7.04 2.68 23.64
CA GLY A 26 8.32 3.42 23.64
C GLY A 26 9.32 2.86 22.62
N LYS A 27 9.36 1.53 22.45
CA LYS A 27 10.22 0.86 21.46
C LYS A 27 9.81 1.14 20.01
N GLY A 28 8.52 1.39 19.75
CA GLY A 28 8.01 1.78 18.44
C GLY A 28 8.26 3.25 18.08
N LEU A 29 8.58 4.09 19.07
CA LEU A 29 8.82 5.53 18.92
C LEU A 29 10.30 5.92 19.01
N GLY A 30 11.20 4.95 19.16
CA GLY A 30 12.65 5.19 19.21
C GLY A 30 13.15 5.86 20.49
N ILE A 31 12.37 5.79 21.58
CA ILE A 31 12.72 6.40 22.87
C ILE A 31 13.69 5.46 23.61
N SER A 32 14.90 5.94 23.93
CA SER A 32 15.91 5.17 24.66
C SER A 32 15.49 4.94 26.12
N PRO A 33 15.76 3.77 26.73
CA PRO A 33 15.41 3.49 28.13
C PRO A 33 16.16 4.37 29.17
N ASP A 34 17.18 5.11 28.75
CA ASP A 34 18.17 5.73 29.63
C ASP A 34 17.76 7.12 30.20
N GLU A 35 16.59 7.67 29.83
CA GLU A 35 16.01 8.87 30.45
C GLU A 35 14.66 8.55 31.11
N PRO A 36 14.65 8.05 32.36
CA PRO A 36 13.49 7.38 32.94
C PRO A 36 12.34 8.30 33.36
N GLU A 37 12.58 9.58 33.67
CA GLU A 37 11.50 10.51 34.10
C GLU A 37 10.78 11.15 32.91
N MET A 38 11.52 11.74 31.95
CA MET A 38 10.92 12.39 30.78
C MET A 38 10.21 11.39 29.85
N SER A 39 10.75 10.16 29.73
CA SER A 39 10.11 9.09 28.97
C SER A 39 8.80 8.60 29.62
N ARG A 40 8.70 8.59 30.95
CA ARG A 40 7.47 8.18 31.66
C ARG A 40 6.37 9.23 31.55
N GLU A 41 6.70 10.51 31.69
CA GLU A 41 5.73 11.60 31.51
C GLU A 41 5.23 11.66 30.06
N MET A 42 6.13 11.53 29.08
CA MET A 42 5.76 11.56 27.67
C MET A 42 4.92 10.33 27.27
N LEU A 43 5.25 9.15 27.80
CA LEU A 43 4.43 7.94 27.64
C LEU A 43 3.06 8.06 28.33
N ALA A 44 2.99 8.70 29.51
CA ALA A 44 1.74 8.99 30.19
C ALA A 44 0.88 9.98 29.39
N ILE A 45 1.48 11.02 28.80
CA ILE A 45 0.78 11.97 27.92
C ILE A 45 0.28 11.26 26.65
N ILE A 46 1.09 10.41 26.02
CA ILE A 46 0.67 9.62 24.86
C ILE A 46 -0.49 8.69 25.23
N GLN A 47 -0.44 8.05 26.39
CA GLN A 47 -1.54 7.20 26.86
C GLN A 47 -2.80 8.03 27.15
N ILE A 48 -2.68 9.20 27.78
CA ILE A 48 -3.80 10.11 28.03
C ILE A 48 -4.41 10.59 26.70
N LEU A 49 -3.59 10.94 25.71
CA LEU A 49 -4.05 11.32 24.38
C LEU A 49 -4.73 10.15 23.67
N HIS A 50 -4.17 8.94 23.76
CA HIS A 50 -4.77 7.74 23.21
C HIS A 50 -6.13 7.43 23.87
N ASP A 51 -6.19 7.51 25.21
CA ASP A 51 -7.42 7.30 25.98
C ASP A 51 -8.44 8.41 25.70
N HIS A 52 -8.00 9.65 25.51
CA HIS A 52 -8.86 10.78 25.14
C HIS A 52 -9.38 10.65 23.70
N ILE A 53 -8.56 10.18 22.76
CA ILE A 53 -8.99 9.87 21.39
C ILE A 53 -9.98 8.72 21.41
N ALA A 54 -9.72 7.65 22.17
CA ALA A 54 -10.62 6.52 22.34
C ALA A 54 -11.95 6.94 23.00
N ASP A 55 -11.92 7.78 24.03
CA ASP A 55 -13.11 8.31 24.70
C ASP A 55 -13.86 9.30 23.81
N THR A 56 -13.18 10.15 23.05
CA THR A 56 -13.82 11.05 22.07
C THR A 56 -14.44 10.25 20.92
N THR A 57 -13.76 9.21 20.46
CA THR A 57 -14.30 8.24 19.50
C THR A 57 -15.55 7.59 20.06
N LEU A 58 -15.46 7.10 21.31
CA LEU A 58 -16.58 6.48 21.99
C LEU A 58 -17.73 7.47 22.17
N ARG A 59 -17.50 8.71 22.60
CA ARG A 59 -18.55 9.74 22.73
C ARG A 59 -19.17 10.09 21.38
N ALA A 60 -18.38 10.27 20.33
CA ALA A 60 -18.91 10.50 18.98
C ALA A 60 -19.76 9.32 18.50
N VAL A 61 -19.38 8.10 18.85
CA VAL A 61 -20.17 6.87 18.65
C VAL A 61 -21.44 6.86 19.53
N LEU A 62 -21.35 7.28 20.79
CA LEU A 62 -22.47 7.32 21.75
C LEU A 62 -23.51 8.39 21.37
N GLU A 63 -23.07 9.53 20.80
CA GLU A 63 -23.87 10.66 20.34
C GLU A 63 -24.49 10.42 18.96
N ALA A 64 -23.80 9.68 18.09
CA ALA A 64 -24.35 9.21 16.81
C ALA A 64 -25.39 8.08 16.96
N ASP A 65 -25.68 7.63 18.19
CA ASP A 65 -26.62 6.55 18.54
C ASP A 65 -26.32 5.23 17.81
N ILE A 66 -25.04 4.88 17.69
CA ILE A 66 -24.55 3.68 16.99
C ILE A 66 -24.05 2.58 17.96
N ARG A 67 -24.42 2.66 19.25
CA ARG A 67 -24.07 1.69 20.33
C ARG A 67 -24.38 0.22 20.05
N PRO A 68 -25.48 -0.15 19.34
CA PRO A 68 -25.75 -1.57 19.07
C PRO A 68 -24.69 -2.22 18.15
N ILE A 69 -23.91 -1.41 17.45
CA ILE A 69 -23.34 -1.80 16.17
C ILE A 69 -21.86 -2.21 16.28
N LEU A 70 -21.11 -1.68 17.25
CA LEU A 70 -19.67 -1.95 17.38
C LEU A 70 -19.39 -3.24 18.17
N LYS A 71 -18.66 -4.19 17.55
CA LYS A 71 -18.03 -5.31 18.28
C LYS A 71 -16.52 -5.11 18.43
N PRO A 72 -15.90 -5.59 19.52
CA PRO A 72 -14.54 -5.22 19.93
C PRO A 72 -13.40 -5.89 19.15
N LYS A 73 -13.68 -6.62 18.05
CA LYS A 73 -12.75 -7.66 17.58
C LYS A 73 -11.86 -7.32 16.39
N ASP A 74 -11.87 -6.08 15.90
CA ASP A 74 -10.93 -5.62 14.88
C ASP A 74 -10.54 -4.16 15.14
N GLU A 75 -9.72 -3.94 16.17
CA GLU A 75 -9.12 -2.64 16.52
C GLU A 75 -8.24 -2.09 15.37
N SER A 76 -7.76 -2.95 14.47
CA SER A 76 -7.02 -2.54 13.26
C SER A 76 -7.90 -2.11 12.07
N ALA A 77 -9.23 -2.21 12.17
CA ALA A 77 -10.17 -1.88 11.09
C ALA A 77 -10.82 -0.50 11.22
N ILE A 78 -10.64 0.18 12.35
CA ILE A 78 -11.07 1.57 12.52
C ILE A 78 -10.00 2.44 11.87
N SER A 79 -10.26 2.88 10.64
CA SER A 79 -9.46 3.95 10.03
C SER A 79 -9.64 5.20 10.89
N MET A 80 -8.60 6.02 11.11
CA MET A 80 -8.80 7.34 11.74
C MET A 80 -9.83 8.21 10.98
N LEU A 81 -10.10 7.90 9.69
CA LEU A 81 -11.18 8.50 8.90
C LEU A 81 -12.59 8.10 9.39
N ASP A 82 -12.73 6.99 10.12
CA ASP A 82 -14.00 6.45 10.63
C ASP A 82 -14.48 7.15 11.89
N VAL A 83 -13.54 7.72 12.65
CA VAL A 83 -13.82 8.40 13.91
C VAL A 83 -14.18 9.86 13.68
N VAL A 84 -13.49 10.51 12.74
CA VAL A 84 -13.54 11.97 12.57
C VAL A 84 -14.77 12.43 11.76
N THR A 85 -15.44 11.51 11.07
CA THR A 85 -16.70 11.80 10.34
C THR A 85 -17.96 11.66 11.20
N LEU A 86 -17.83 11.13 12.42
CA LEU A 86 -18.93 10.96 13.36
C LEU A 86 -19.32 12.32 13.94
N GLY A 87 -20.52 12.79 13.63
CA GLY A 87 -21.13 13.98 14.24
C GLY A 87 -21.07 15.27 13.41
N LEU A 88 -20.34 15.31 12.29
CA LEU A 88 -20.29 16.49 11.42
C LEU A 88 -21.59 16.62 10.61
N THR A 89 -22.50 17.48 11.07
CA THR A 89 -23.84 17.64 10.47
C THR A 89 -24.13 19.06 10.01
N GLU A 90 -23.50 20.05 10.65
CA GLU A 90 -23.70 21.47 10.31
C GLU A 90 -22.70 21.97 9.27
N PRO A 91 -23.12 22.81 8.30
CA PRO A 91 -22.24 23.31 7.23
C PRO A 91 -20.96 23.98 7.77
N ASP A 92 -21.05 24.79 8.81
CA ASP A 92 -19.90 25.49 9.40
C ASP A 92 -18.88 24.54 10.05
N GLN A 93 -19.36 23.43 10.63
CA GLN A 93 -18.49 22.39 11.18
C GLN A 93 -17.75 21.67 10.06
N ILE A 94 -18.46 21.35 8.97
CA ILE A 94 -17.89 20.68 7.80
C ILE A 94 -16.87 21.60 7.10
N LYS A 95 -17.21 22.87 6.88
CA LYS A 95 -16.29 23.88 6.31
C LYS A 95 -15.02 23.99 7.15
N ARG A 96 -15.15 24.10 8.48
CA ARG A 96 -14.00 24.18 9.40
C ARG A 96 -13.14 22.92 9.36
N TYR A 97 -13.77 21.76 9.32
CA TYR A 97 -13.07 20.48 9.21
C TYR A 97 -12.26 20.39 7.92
N LEU A 98 -12.88 20.68 6.77
CA LEU A 98 -12.21 20.68 5.46
C LEU A 98 -11.11 21.73 5.37
N LYS A 99 -11.32 22.91 5.97
CA LYS A 99 -10.30 23.97 6.04
C LYS A 99 -9.06 23.51 6.80
N ASN A 100 -9.23 22.79 7.91
CA ASN A 100 -8.11 22.18 8.64
C ASN A 100 -7.41 21.06 7.84
N TYR A 101 -8.12 20.44 6.90
CA TYR A 101 -7.58 19.50 5.91
C TYR A 101 -6.93 20.20 4.70
N GLY A 102 -6.87 21.53 4.71
CA GLY A 102 -6.30 22.35 3.64
C GLY A 102 -7.23 22.57 2.45
N VAL A 103 -8.55 22.54 2.65
CA VAL A 103 -9.57 22.81 1.62
C VAL A 103 -10.58 23.82 2.14
N ASN A 104 -10.50 25.06 1.68
CA ASN A 104 -11.43 26.12 2.07
C ASN A 104 -12.59 26.24 1.08
N LEU A 105 -13.78 25.71 1.43
CA LEU A 105 -14.94 25.74 0.52
C LEU A 105 -15.45 27.15 0.16
N ASP A 106 -15.05 28.19 0.91
CA ASP A 106 -15.38 29.58 0.56
C ASP A 106 -14.49 30.11 -0.58
N GLU A 107 -13.38 29.44 -0.91
CA GLU A 107 -12.51 29.76 -2.03
C GLU A 107 -12.94 29.00 -3.30
N PRO A 108 -13.21 29.67 -4.43
CA PRO A 108 -13.74 29.02 -5.63
C PRO A 108 -12.88 27.88 -6.17
N ASN A 109 -11.55 28.00 -6.07
CA ASN A 109 -10.62 26.98 -6.55
C ASN A 109 -10.64 25.71 -5.68
N ASP A 110 -10.74 25.88 -4.36
CA ASP A 110 -10.79 24.78 -3.40
C ASP A 110 -12.14 24.06 -3.47
N LEU A 111 -13.23 24.81 -3.68
CA LEU A 111 -14.55 24.24 -3.93
C LEU A 111 -14.55 23.41 -5.22
N ALA A 112 -14.03 23.95 -6.33
CA ALA A 112 -13.91 23.23 -7.60
C ALA A 112 -13.05 21.97 -7.45
N TYR A 113 -11.95 22.06 -6.69
CA TYR A 113 -11.10 20.92 -6.36
C TYR A 113 -11.86 19.84 -5.56
N ALA A 114 -12.56 20.22 -4.49
CA ALA A 114 -13.32 19.29 -3.66
C ALA A 114 -14.42 18.57 -4.46
N ILE A 115 -15.13 19.30 -5.33
CA ILE A 115 -16.11 18.76 -6.27
C ILE A 115 -15.45 17.78 -7.26
N GLY A 116 -14.24 18.09 -7.74
CA GLY A 116 -13.45 17.21 -8.59
C GLY A 116 -13.09 15.89 -7.90
N VAL A 117 -12.62 15.96 -6.65
CA VAL A 117 -12.31 14.78 -5.81
C VAL A 117 -13.56 13.93 -5.59
N MET A 118 -14.70 14.55 -5.27
CA MET A 118 -15.97 13.84 -5.09
C MET A 118 -16.43 13.15 -6.39
N THR A 119 -16.29 13.83 -7.53
CA THR A 119 -16.64 13.28 -8.85
C THR A 119 -15.79 12.04 -9.17
N GLU A 120 -14.49 12.11 -8.92
CA GLU A 120 -13.59 10.97 -9.11
C GLU A 120 -13.93 9.82 -8.17
N ALA A 121 -14.23 10.11 -6.90
CA ALA A 121 -14.62 9.11 -5.91
C ALA A 121 -15.92 8.39 -6.31
N ILE A 122 -16.92 9.11 -6.82
CA ILE A 122 -18.18 8.53 -7.31
C ILE A 122 -17.91 7.60 -8.50
N LYS A 123 -17.06 8.03 -9.45
CA LYS A 123 -16.67 7.19 -10.60
C LYS A 123 -15.99 5.91 -10.14
N TYR A 124 -15.02 6.01 -9.23
CA TYR A 124 -14.31 4.87 -8.67
C TYR A 124 -15.27 3.92 -7.93
N PHE A 125 -16.12 4.46 -7.05
CA PHE A 125 -17.10 3.68 -6.29
C PHE A 125 -18.03 2.91 -7.23
N ASN A 126 -18.68 3.60 -8.18
CA ASN A 126 -19.61 2.97 -9.13
C ASN A 126 -18.94 1.93 -10.04
N LYS A 127 -17.65 2.09 -10.34
CA LYS A 127 -16.88 1.15 -11.17
C LYS A 127 -16.54 -0.14 -10.42
N HIS A 128 -16.18 -0.04 -9.15
CA HIS A 128 -15.55 -1.17 -8.42
C HIS A 128 -16.42 -1.76 -7.30
N ILE A 129 -17.32 -0.97 -6.70
CA ILE A 129 -18.16 -1.38 -5.57
C ILE A 129 -19.54 -1.75 -6.10
N LYS A 130 -19.70 -3.03 -6.48
CA LYS A 130 -20.80 -3.55 -7.34
C LYS A 130 -22.19 -3.60 -6.71
N GLU A 131 -22.38 -3.21 -5.46
CA GLU A 131 -23.65 -3.47 -4.75
C GLU A 131 -24.64 -2.31 -4.76
N ASN A 132 -24.22 -1.04 -4.96
CA ASN A 132 -25.12 0.12 -5.00
C ASN A 132 -24.64 1.16 -6.01
N LYS A 133 -25.51 1.68 -6.88
CA LYS A 133 -25.22 2.93 -7.62
C LYS A 133 -25.41 4.09 -6.65
N ILE A 134 -24.33 4.81 -6.34
CA ILE A 134 -24.33 5.94 -5.39
C ILE A 134 -24.98 7.22 -5.94
N ASN A 135 -25.50 7.20 -7.18
CA ASN A 135 -26.01 8.40 -7.85
C ASN A 135 -27.10 9.16 -7.05
N GLU A 136 -27.83 8.49 -6.15
CA GLU A 136 -28.81 9.11 -5.25
C GLU A 136 -28.20 9.79 -4.01
N LEU A 137 -26.97 9.45 -3.65
CA LEU A 137 -26.31 9.86 -2.41
C LEU A 137 -25.54 11.18 -2.54
N SER A 138 -25.16 11.56 -3.76
CA SER A 138 -24.04 12.48 -3.95
C SER A 138 -24.05 13.10 -5.35
N THR A 139 -24.64 14.28 -5.48
CA THR A 139 -24.41 15.17 -6.64
C THR A 139 -23.08 15.89 -6.41
N PRO A 140 -22.18 16.03 -7.41
CA PRO A 140 -20.90 16.68 -7.22
C PRO A 140 -21.06 18.21 -7.17
N THR A 141 -21.59 18.71 -6.06
CA THR A 141 -21.80 20.14 -5.75
C THR A 141 -21.42 20.41 -4.29
N GLU A 142 -21.37 21.68 -3.89
CA GLU A 142 -21.15 22.06 -2.49
C GLU A 142 -22.21 21.43 -1.55
N GLU A 143 -23.49 21.52 -1.92
CA GLU A 143 -24.59 20.90 -1.18
C GLU A 143 -24.45 19.37 -1.11
N GLY A 144 -23.94 18.76 -2.17
CA GLY A 144 -23.65 17.34 -2.21
C GLY A 144 -22.57 16.92 -1.22
N ILE A 145 -21.53 17.74 -1.05
CA ILE A 145 -20.50 17.53 -0.02
C ILE A 145 -21.16 17.58 1.37
N TYR A 146 -21.96 18.60 1.67
CA TYR A 146 -22.67 18.68 2.96
C TYR A 146 -23.62 17.49 3.18
N HIS A 147 -24.35 17.09 2.15
CA HIS A 147 -25.27 15.96 2.21
C HIS A 147 -24.52 14.65 2.50
N LEU A 148 -23.34 14.47 1.90
CA LEU A 148 -22.48 13.30 2.12
C LEU A 148 -22.03 13.20 3.59
N PHE A 149 -21.51 14.29 4.16
CA PHE A 149 -21.10 14.33 5.58
C PHE A 149 -22.28 14.08 6.53
N ARG A 150 -23.43 14.71 6.27
CA ARG A 150 -24.65 14.48 7.07
C ARG A 150 -25.10 13.02 7.03
N THR A 151 -25.06 12.41 5.85
CA THR A 151 -25.47 11.02 5.65
C THR A 151 -24.51 10.05 6.33
N ALA A 152 -23.19 10.33 6.28
CA ALA A 152 -22.17 9.60 7.01
C ALA A 152 -22.34 9.73 8.54
N ALA A 153 -22.79 10.88 9.03
CA ALA A 153 -23.16 11.11 10.43
C ALA A 153 -24.54 10.52 10.83
N GLY A 154 -25.17 9.73 9.95
CA GLY A 154 -26.45 9.06 10.24
C GLY A 154 -27.70 9.95 10.12
N LYS A 155 -27.57 11.19 9.61
CA LYS A 155 -28.72 12.05 9.31
C LYS A 155 -29.28 11.71 7.93
N GLY A 156 -30.56 11.35 7.87
CA GLY A 156 -31.26 11.01 6.62
C GLY A 156 -31.53 9.50 6.48
N LYS A 157 -31.40 8.96 5.25
CA LYS A 157 -31.62 7.54 4.97
C LYS A 157 -30.51 6.69 5.62
N ARG A 158 -30.73 6.16 6.83
CA ARG A 158 -29.73 5.34 7.57
C ARG A 158 -29.13 4.18 6.76
N MET A 159 -29.90 3.61 5.82
CA MET A 159 -29.41 2.56 4.92
C MET A 159 -28.26 2.99 3.99
N MET A 160 -28.09 4.29 3.79
CA MET A 160 -27.10 4.90 2.91
C MET A 160 -25.83 5.36 3.64
N THR A 161 -25.83 5.38 4.97
CA THR A 161 -24.67 5.75 5.79
C THR A 161 -23.40 4.95 5.46
N PRO A 162 -23.46 3.62 5.24
CA PRO A 162 -22.30 2.83 4.80
C PRO A 162 -21.65 3.32 3.51
N ASP A 163 -22.48 3.62 2.52
CA ASP A 163 -22.05 4.09 1.20
C ASP A 163 -21.43 5.49 1.32
N ALA A 164 -21.99 6.34 2.19
CA ALA A 164 -21.47 7.68 2.47
C ALA A 164 -20.09 7.63 3.13
N CYS A 165 -19.93 6.80 4.17
CA CYS A 165 -18.63 6.60 4.82
C CYS A 165 -17.59 6.02 3.85
N ALA A 166 -17.99 5.04 3.03
CA ALA A 166 -17.10 4.47 2.02
C ALA A 166 -16.66 5.51 0.98
N LEU A 167 -17.58 6.38 0.52
CA LEU A 167 -17.26 7.44 -0.42
C LEU A 167 -16.31 8.48 0.18
N LEU A 168 -16.52 8.91 1.44
CA LEU A 168 -15.61 9.82 2.15
C LEU A 168 -14.21 9.23 2.32
N ARG A 169 -14.09 7.92 2.58
CA ARG A 169 -12.79 7.23 2.62
C ARG A 169 -12.08 7.25 1.26
N ILE A 170 -12.82 7.01 0.18
CA ILE A 170 -12.26 7.09 -1.18
C ILE A 170 -11.82 8.52 -1.49
N MET A 171 -12.63 9.53 -1.15
CA MET A 171 -12.28 10.95 -1.32
C MET A 171 -11.00 11.30 -0.55
N ALA A 172 -10.86 10.87 0.70
CA ALA A 172 -9.65 11.10 1.49
C ALA A 172 -8.40 10.47 0.85
N VAL A 173 -8.51 9.26 0.31
CA VAL A 173 -7.41 8.60 -0.42
C VAL A 173 -7.06 9.35 -1.70
N ILE A 174 -8.06 9.80 -2.47
CA ILE A 174 -7.84 10.58 -3.70
C ILE A 174 -7.20 11.93 -3.37
N ASP A 175 -7.67 12.63 -2.34
CA ASP A 175 -7.10 13.88 -1.88
C ASP A 175 -5.63 13.72 -1.46
N PHE A 176 -5.33 12.68 -0.69
CA PHE A 176 -3.97 12.31 -0.33
C PHE A 176 -3.09 12.07 -1.57
N ILE A 177 -3.56 11.30 -2.56
CA ILE A 177 -2.81 11.09 -3.81
C ILE A 177 -2.57 12.41 -4.54
N ASN A 178 -3.56 13.30 -4.54
CA ASN A 178 -3.48 14.57 -5.27
C ASN A 178 -2.50 15.56 -4.64
N LYS A 179 -2.45 15.60 -3.30
CA LYS A 179 -1.60 16.50 -2.51
C LYS A 179 -0.19 15.94 -2.27
N ASN A 180 0.02 14.63 -2.37
CA ASN A 180 1.33 14.04 -2.13
C ASN A 180 2.34 14.47 -3.22
N PRO A 181 3.43 15.20 -2.88
CA PRO A 181 4.38 15.71 -3.86
C PRO A 181 5.07 14.60 -4.68
N LEU A 182 5.37 13.45 -4.07
CA LEU A 182 5.95 12.30 -4.78
C LEU A 182 4.95 11.69 -5.78
N LEU A 183 3.65 11.70 -5.47
CA LEU A 183 2.64 11.20 -6.41
C LEU A 183 2.27 12.23 -7.46
N SER A 184 2.56 13.51 -7.21
CA SER A 184 2.30 14.61 -8.15
C SER A 184 3.19 14.56 -9.41
N ILE A 185 4.39 13.96 -9.33
CA ILE A 185 5.31 13.78 -10.47
C ILE A 185 4.98 12.56 -11.34
N LEU A 186 4.03 11.72 -10.91
CA LEU A 186 3.58 10.58 -11.69
C LEU A 186 2.72 11.04 -12.85
N PRO A 187 2.75 10.31 -13.98
CA PRO A 187 1.96 10.69 -15.12
C PRO A 187 0.46 10.70 -14.78
N ARG A 188 -0.20 11.86 -14.99
CA ARG A 188 -1.66 12.00 -14.83
C ARG A 188 -2.32 11.94 -16.20
N GLU A 189 -3.48 11.29 -16.29
CA GLU A 189 -4.43 11.56 -17.38
C GLU A 189 -4.92 13.01 -17.19
N ARG A 190 -4.19 13.98 -17.75
CA ARG A 190 -4.69 15.33 -17.95
C ARG A 190 -5.29 15.45 -19.34
N GLU A 191 -6.05 16.53 -19.54
CA GLU A 191 -6.67 16.88 -20.81
C GLU A 191 -5.73 16.67 -22.01
N PRO A 192 -6.27 16.24 -23.16
CA PRO A 192 -5.50 16.08 -24.38
C PRO A 192 -4.69 17.35 -24.68
N GLY A 193 -3.36 17.22 -24.79
CA GLY A 193 -2.47 18.33 -25.16
C GLY A 193 -1.65 18.93 -24.01
N THR A 194 -1.84 18.52 -22.75
CA THR A 194 -0.85 18.85 -21.70
C THR A 194 0.29 17.82 -21.72
N PRO A 195 1.56 18.21 -21.90
CA PRO A 195 2.67 17.26 -21.89
C PRO A 195 2.76 16.57 -20.53
N ASN A 196 2.43 15.29 -20.52
CA ASN A 196 2.58 14.45 -19.36
C ASN A 196 4.08 14.14 -19.24
N LYS A 197 4.82 14.98 -18.49
CA LYS A 197 6.23 14.72 -18.25
C LYS A 197 6.33 13.54 -17.27
N GLY A 198 6.27 12.33 -17.80
CA GLY A 198 6.52 11.09 -17.07
C GLY A 198 7.98 10.97 -16.66
N TYR A 199 8.50 11.96 -15.93
CA TYR A 199 9.91 12.15 -15.63
C TYR A 199 10.55 10.89 -15.05
N VAL A 200 9.83 10.20 -14.17
CA VAL A 200 10.30 8.96 -13.55
C VAL A 200 10.36 7.81 -14.56
N LEU A 201 9.35 7.65 -15.40
CA LEU A 201 9.31 6.60 -16.41
C LEU A 201 10.39 6.81 -17.47
N GLU A 202 10.56 8.06 -17.93
CA GLU A 202 11.60 8.41 -18.89
C GLU A 202 13.00 8.23 -18.28
N ALA A 203 13.22 8.65 -17.03
CA ALA A 203 14.50 8.42 -16.35
C ALA A 203 14.82 6.92 -16.20
N LEU A 204 13.82 6.10 -15.85
CA LEU A 204 13.97 4.65 -15.81
C LEU A 204 14.24 4.07 -17.20
N ARG A 205 13.50 4.52 -18.22
CA ARG A 205 13.71 4.10 -19.62
C ARG A 205 15.11 4.43 -20.09
N GLU A 206 15.57 5.66 -19.86
CA GLU A 206 16.90 6.15 -20.22
C GLU A 206 17.97 5.27 -19.57
N LYS A 207 17.90 5.07 -18.25
CA LYS A 207 18.83 4.21 -17.50
C LYS A 207 18.88 2.77 -18.02
N LEU A 208 17.75 2.18 -18.38
CA LEU A 208 17.72 0.83 -18.94
C LEU A 208 18.26 0.81 -20.38
N SER A 209 17.87 1.77 -21.21
CA SER A 209 18.27 1.86 -22.62
C SER A 209 19.76 2.16 -22.82
N SER A 210 20.43 2.73 -21.81
CA SER A 210 21.87 2.95 -21.86
C SER A 210 22.66 1.63 -21.90
N ARG A 211 22.10 0.54 -21.34
CA ARG A 211 22.72 -0.78 -21.28
C ARG A 211 22.03 -1.83 -22.15
N ILE A 212 20.76 -1.65 -22.48
CA ILE A 212 20.00 -2.60 -23.29
C ILE A 212 20.06 -2.19 -24.75
N LYS A 213 20.67 -3.03 -25.59
CA LYS A 213 20.72 -2.86 -27.04
C LYS A 213 19.87 -3.92 -27.72
N LYS A 214 19.37 -3.58 -28.91
CA LYS A 214 18.60 -4.50 -29.74
C LYS A 214 19.48 -5.07 -30.83
N GLU A 215 19.70 -6.39 -30.78
CA GLU A 215 20.44 -7.13 -31.79
C GLU A 215 19.49 -8.04 -32.56
N GLY A 216 19.05 -7.59 -33.74
CA GLY A 216 18.01 -8.26 -34.51
C GLY A 216 16.68 -8.32 -33.75
N LYS A 217 16.27 -9.53 -33.34
CA LYS A 217 15.03 -9.78 -32.56
C LYS A 217 15.28 -9.85 -31.04
N LYS A 218 16.54 -9.85 -30.60
CA LYS A 218 16.91 -10.03 -29.20
C LYS A 218 17.16 -8.68 -28.54
N ASN A 219 16.82 -8.58 -27.26
CA ASN A 219 17.31 -7.50 -26.41
C ASN A 219 18.49 -8.08 -25.64
N ILE A 220 19.63 -7.38 -25.64
CA ILE A 220 20.82 -7.81 -24.92
C ILE A 220 21.20 -6.70 -23.95
N PHE A 221 21.37 -7.07 -22.68
CA PHE A 221 21.95 -6.20 -21.68
C PHE A 221 23.46 -6.33 -21.71
N TYR A 222 24.15 -5.19 -21.74
CA TYR A 222 25.60 -5.10 -21.76
C TYR A 222 26.08 -4.40 -20.50
N SER A 223 27.09 -4.95 -19.83
CA SER A 223 27.65 -4.39 -18.60
C SER A 223 28.25 -3.02 -18.84
N THR A 224 29.03 -2.85 -19.91
CA THR A 224 29.68 -1.58 -20.30
C THR A 224 28.90 -0.81 -21.37
N GLY A 225 27.78 -1.35 -21.86
CA GLY A 225 26.96 -0.69 -22.89
C GLY A 225 27.32 -1.08 -24.32
N GLY A 226 28.05 -2.19 -24.50
CA GLY A 226 28.36 -2.79 -25.80
C GLY A 226 29.75 -2.44 -26.33
N GLU A 227 30.70 -2.11 -25.44
CA GLU A 227 32.10 -1.90 -25.83
C GLU A 227 32.79 -3.24 -26.16
N ALA A 228 33.96 -3.19 -26.80
CA ALA A 228 34.68 -4.40 -27.19
C ALA A 228 35.10 -5.22 -25.94
N GLY A 229 34.67 -6.48 -25.87
CA GLY A 229 34.91 -7.37 -24.73
C GLY A 229 33.74 -7.46 -23.73
N ASP A 230 32.63 -6.75 -24.00
CA ASP A 230 31.43 -6.82 -23.16
C ASP A 230 30.70 -8.15 -23.31
N THR A 231 30.26 -8.72 -22.19
CA THR A 231 29.50 -9.98 -22.19
C THR A 231 28.02 -9.65 -22.13
N GLY A 232 27.28 -10.00 -23.18
CA GLY A 232 25.85 -9.71 -23.28
C GLY A 232 24.97 -10.73 -22.57
N ILE A 233 24.00 -10.28 -21.77
CA ILE A 233 22.95 -11.12 -21.19
C ILE A 233 21.68 -10.96 -22.03
N GLU A 234 21.17 -12.06 -22.60
CA GLU A 234 19.95 -12.03 -23.39
C GLU A 234 18.71 -11.80 -22.50
N LEU A 235 17.96 -10.75 -22.82
CA LEU A 235 16.68 -10.42 -22.20
C LEU A 235 15.54 -10.84 -23.13
N ILE A 236 14.71 -11.76 -22.67
CA ILE A 236 13.51 -12.20 -23.39
C ILE A 236 12.53 -11.05 -23.55
N ARG A 237 12.32 -10.27 -22.47
CA ARG A 237 11.37 -9.16 -22.48
C ARG A 237 11.68 -8.14 -21.40
N VAL A 238 11.48 -6.87 -21.72
CA VAL A 238 11.55 -5.76 -20.76
C VAL A 238 10.27 -4.96 -20.88
N GLU A 239 9.52 -4.86 -19.80
CA GLU A 239 8.24 -4.16 -19.76
C GLU A 239 8.31 -3.06 -18.70
N LEU A 240 8.28 -1.80 -19.14
CA LEU A 240 8.05 -0.69 -18.22
C LEU A 240 6.59 -0.72 -17.77
N ARG A 241 6.37 -0.49 -16.47
CA ARG A 241 5.05 -0.58 -15.85
C ARG A 241 4.77 0.70 -15.10
N ILE A 242 3.57 1.23 -15.33
CA ILE A 242 2.97 2.27 -14.51
C ILE A 242 1.74 1.66 -13.88
N LYS A 243 1.61 1.81 -12.57
CA LYS A 243 0.40 1.39 -11.87
C LYS A 243 -0.73 2.36 -12.18
N GLU A 244 -1.81 1.83 -12.72
CA GLU A 244 -3.04 2.58 -12.97
C GLU A 244 -3.57 3.20 -11.68
N ARG A 245 -4.15 4.39 -11.81
CA ARG A 245 -4.66 5.18 -10.68
C ARG A 245 -5.66 4.40 -9.81
N ASP A 246 -6.58 3.66 -10.41
CA ASP A 246 -7.54 2.82 -9.68
C ASP A 246 -6.85 1.78 -8.78
N ARG A 247 -5.71 1.21 -9.23
CA ARG A 247 -4.96 0.22 -8.45
C ARG A 247 -4.20 0.86 -7.29
N VAL A 248 -3.78 2.11 -7.44
CA VAL A 248 -3.20 2.91 -6.36
C VAL A 248 -4.26 3.12 -5.28
N ILE A 249 -5.44 3.59 -5.69
CA ILE A 249 -6.58 3.82 -4.79
C ILE A 249 -6.92 2.52 -4.04
N ALA A 250 -7.09 1.40 -4.76
CA ALA A 250 -7.37 0.10 -4.17
C ALA A 250 -6.28 -0.34 -3.16
N LYS A 251 -5.00 -0.15 -3.50
CA LYS A 251 -3.88 -0.55 -2.64
C LYS A 251 -3.84 0.26 -1.35
N LEU A 252 -4.11 1.56 -1.41
CA LEU A 252 -4.19 2.43 -0.24
C LEU A 252 -5.40 2.06 0.62
N LEU A 253 -6.58 1.89 0.02
CA LEU A 253 -7.80 1.49 0.74
C LEU A 253 -7.68 0.12 1.42
N HIS A 254 -6.87 -0.79 0.90
CA HIS A 254 -6.66 -2.12 1.47
C HIS A 254 -5.75 -2.13 2.70
N LYS A 255 -4.81 -1.18 2.87
CA LYS A 255 -3.78 -1.24 3.92
C LYS A 255 -4.20 -0.47 5.20
N PRO A 256 -4.12 -1.08 6.40
CA PRO A 256 -4.66 -0.51 7.65
C PRO A 256 -4.10 0.86 8.05
N GLY A 257 -2.85 1.18 7.68
CA GLY A 257 -2.20 2.42 8.11
C GLY A 257 -2.27 3.62 7.16
N ASN A 258 -2.79 3.50 5.93
CA ASN A 258 -2.74 4.55 4.89
C ASN A 258 -1.38 5.31 4.78
N LYS A 259 -0.27 4.66 5.13
CA LYS A 259 1.05 5.32 5.18
C LYS A 259 1.61 5.53 3.77
N GLU A 260 2.28 6.65 3.56
CA GLU A 260 3.01 7.00 2.33
C GLU A 260 3.94 5.88 1.84
N GLU A 261 4.54 5.13 2.76
CA GLU A 261 5.38 3.96 2.50
C GLU A 261 4.66 2.81 1.76
N ALA A 262 3.33 2.85 1.67
CA ALA A 262 2.53 1.75 1.16
C ALA A 262 2.57 1.57 -0.36
N VAL A 263 3.00 2.58 -1.13
CA VAL A 263 2.86 2.59 -2.61
C VAL A 263 4.18 2.86 -3.33
N LEU A 264 5.22 2.12 -2.97
CA LEU A 264 6.54 2.22 -3.64
C LEU A 264 6.59 1.60 -5.05
N ASP A 265 5.48 1.00 -5.52
CA ASP A 265 5.39 0.24 -6.78
C ASP A 265 4.52 0.96 -7.84
N HIS A 266 4.62 2.29 -7.88
CA HIS A 266 3.95 3.10 -8.90
C HIS A 266 4.56 2.95 -10.29
N ILE A 267 5.88 2.94 -10.34
CA ILE A 267 6.65 2.81 -11.57
C ILE A 267 7.66 1.70 -11.35
N GLY A 268 7.83 0.90 -12.39
CA GLY A 268 8.76 -0.21 -12.33
C GLY A 268 9.10 -0.76 -13.69
N ALA A 269 9.95 -1.76 -13.70
CA ALA A 269 10.22 -2.56 -14.88
C ALA A 269 10.11 -4.04 -14.53
N ARG A 270 9.60 -4.82 -15.47
CA ARG A 270 9.65 -6.27 -15.43
C ARG A 270 10.65 -6.75 -16.47
N ILE A 271 11.70 -7.40 -16.02
CA ILE A 271 12.78 -7.94 -16.83
C ILE A 271 12.63 -9.47 -16.82
N THR A 272 12.39 -10.04 -18.00
CA THR A 272 12.28 -11.49 -18.20
C THR A 272 13.56 -12.01 -18.83
N THR A 273 14.23 -12.94 -18.15
CA THR A 273 15.44 -13.62 -18.61
C THR A 273 15.12 -15.02 -19.12
N ARG A 274 16.10 -15.70 -19.71
CA ARG A 274 15.93 -17.08 -20.15
C ARG A 274 15.95 -18.04 -18.96
N THR A 275 16.91 -17.86 -18.06
CA THR A 275 17.10 -18.71 -16.88
C THR A 275 17.13 -17.89 -15.58
N PRO A 276 16.94 -18.55 -14.42
CA PRO A 276 17.18 -17.96 -13.10
C PRO A 276 18.62 -17.47 -12.90
N GLN A 277 19.61 -18.19 -13.45
CA GLN A 277 21.01 -17.78 -13.44
C GLN A 277 21.20 -16.43 -14.14
N ASP A 278 20.59 -16.24 -15.30
CA ASP A 278 20.61 -14.97 -16.01
C ASP A 278 19.94 -13.85 -15.20
N ALA A 279 18.93 -14.18 -14.39
CA ALA A 279 18.31 -13.23 -13.46
C ALA A 279 19.27 -12.81 -12.33
N ILE A 280 20.15 -13.70 -11.87
CA ILE A 280 21.22 -13.35 -10.92
C ILE A 280 22.28 -12.48 -11.59
N LYS A 281 22.76 -12.89 -12.77
CA LYS A 281 23.74 -12.14 -13.55
C LYS A 281 23.27 -10.70 -13.78
N ILE A 282 22.05 -10.52 -14.26
CA ILE A 282 21.53 -9.17 -14.53
C ILE A 282 21.37 -8.33 -13.24
N ILE A 283 20.98 -8.93 -12.11
CA ILE A 283 20.92 -8.24 -10.82
C ILE A 283 22.32 -7.81 -10.39
N HIS A 284 23.31 -8.70 -10.50
CA HIS A 284 24.70 -8.37 -10.22
C HIS A 284 25.18 -7.19 -11.08
N GLU A 285 24.98 -7.28 -12.40
CA GLU A 285 25.39 -6.25 -13.34
C GLU A 285 24.70 -4.89 -13.11
N MET A 286 23.42 -4.90 -12.75
CA MET A 286 22.66 -3.67 -12.57
C MET A 286 22.96 -2.94 -11.27
N PHE A 287 23.30 -3.66 -10.20
CA PHE A 287 23.39 -3.10 -8.83
C PHE A 287 24.76 -3.24 -8.17
N PHE A 288 25.49 -4.32 -8.43
CA PHE A 288 26.66 -4.70 -7.64
C PHE A 288 27.97 -4.71 -8.44
N HIS A 289 27.91 -4.65 -9.77
CA HIS A 289 29.11 -4.61 -10.59
C HIS A 289 29.94 -3.35 -10.27
N PRO A 290 31.21 -3.49 -9.85
CA PRO A 290 31.98 -2.45 -9.17
C PRO A 290 32.22 -1.18 -10.00
N ARG A 291 32.19 -1.32 -11.33
CA ARG A 291 32.44 -0.20 -12.27
C ARG A 291 31.24 0.23 -13.10
N ASN A 292 30.20 -0.59 -13.16
CA ASN A 292 29.22 -0.51 -14.24
C ASN A 292 27.76 -0.56 -13.79
N ALA A 293 27.51 -0.76 -12.49
CA ALA A 293 26.17 -0.72 -11.94
C ALA A 293 25.44 0.57 -12.35
N ILE A 294 24.23 0.41 -12.89
CA ILE A 294 23.38 1.53 -13.33
C ILE A 294 22.49 2.07 -12.21
N PHE A 295 22.35 1.28 -11.16
CA PHE A 295 21.68 1.62 -9.92
C PHE A 295 22.67 1.54 -8.77
N PRO A 296 22.86 2.63 -8.00
CA PRO A 296 23.66 2.57 -6.79
C PRO A 296 23.04 1.60 -5.78
N ASP A 297 23.84 0.68 -5.26
CA ASP A 297 23.45 -0.29 -4.23
C ASP A 297 22.98 0.39 -2.94
N ILE A 298 23.58 1.52 -2.58
CA ILE A 298 23.17 2.35 -1.43
C ILE A 298 21.74 2.88 -1.52
N ASN A 299 21.16 2.92 -2.73
CA ASN A 299 19.77 3.35 -2.94
C ASN A 299 18.77 2.19 -2.88
N ILE A 300 19.22 0.95 -2.65
CA ILE A 300 18.32 -0.20 -2.50
C ILE A 300 17.61 -0.10 -1.15
N ARG A 301 16.28 -0.18 -1.18
CA ARG A 301 15.46 -0.19 0.04
C ARG A 301 15.45 -1.58 0.68
N VAL A 302 16.26 -1.75 1.72
CA VAL A 302 16.33 -3.00 2.48
C VAL A 302 14.97 -3.30 3.16
N GLY A 303 14.56 -4.57 3.14
CA GLY A 303 13.30 -5.04 3.73
C GLY A 303 12.06 -4.90 2.83
N GLN A 304 12.18 -4.23 1.68
CA GLN A 304 11.09 -4.14 0.68
C GLN A 304 11.29 -5.09 -0.52
N SER A 305 12.49 -5.67 -0.65
CA SER A 305 12.81 -6.64 -1.69
C SER A 305 12.25 -8.03 -1.35
N LYS A 306 11.76 -8.75 -2.36
CA LYS A 306 11.23 -10.11 -2.22
C LYS A 306 11.98 -11.04 -3.14
N ASN A 307 12.37 -12.22 -2.68
CA ASN A 307 12.95 -13.26 -3.53
C ASN A 307 12.08 -14.51 -3.44
N LYS A 308 11.55 -14.95 -4.58
CA LYS A 308 10.82 -16.20 -4.71
C LYS A 308 11.35 -17.07 -5.85
N ILE A 309 12.58 -16.85 -6.33
CA ILE A 309 13.21 -17.66 -7.40
C ILE A 309 14.49 -18.34 -6.93
N ILE A 310 15.34 -17.65 -6.14
CA ILE A 310 16.67 -18.15 -5.78
C ILE A 310 16.71 -18.63 -4.34
N ASN A 311 17.34 -19.77 -4.10
CA ASN A 311 17.69 -20.23 -2.76
C ASN A 311 18.83 -19.38 -2.18
N ILE A 312 18.49 -18.45 -1.29
CA ILE A 312 19.47 -17.55 -0.64
C ILE A 312 20.46 -18.33 0.25
N ALA A 313 20.10 -19.51 0.74
CA ALA A 313 21.00 -20.30 1.59
C ALA A 313 22.27 -20.72 0.84
N ILE A 314 22.14 -21.09 -0.44
CA ILE A 314 23.27 -21.44 -1.32
C ILE A 314 24.15 -20.22 -1.57
N LEU A 315 23.55 -19.07 -1.86
CA LEU A 315 24.31 -17.84 -2.05
C LEU A 315 25.05 -17.45 -0.77
N ARG A 316 24.42 -17.62 0.40
CA ARG A 316 25.04 -17.33 1.69
C ARG A 316 26.17 -18.32 2.03
N SER A 317 25.98 -19.61 1.79
CA SER A 317 26.98 -20.64 2.08
C SER A 317 28.20 -20.50 1.17
N ALA A 318 27.98 -20.21 -0.12
CA ALA A 318 29.03 -20.04 -1.11
C ALA A 318 29.84 -18.76 -0.90
N THR A 319 29.21 -17.67 -0.44
CA THR A 319 29.88 -16.36 -0.35
C THR A 319 30.36 -16.02 1.04
N GLN A 320 29.66 -16.44 2.09
CA GLN A 320 29.92 -16.07 3.50
C GLN A 320 30.09 -14.55 3.73
N GLY A 321 29.58 -13.72 2.82
CA GLY A 321 29.78 -12.27 2.84
C GLY A 321 31.15 -11.77 2.36
N ASP A 322 32.01 -12.65 1.83
CA ASP A 322 33.30 -12.27 1.23
C ASP A 322 33.12 -11.80 -0.22
N PRO A 323 33.47 -10.55 -0.57
CA PRO A 323 33.41 -10.04 -1.94
C PRO A 323 34.16 -10.91 -2.97
N LYS A 324 35.29 -11.53 -2.60
CA LYS A 324 36.02 -12.41 -3.53
C LYS A 324 35.27 -13.71 -3.82
N ALA A 325 34.59 -14.23 -2.80
CA ALA A 325 33.74 -15.41 -2.95
C ALA A 325 32.49 -15.11 -3.79
N ILE A 326 31.96 -13.87 -3.73
CA ILE A 326 30.90 -13.41 -4.64
C ILE A 326 31.37 -13.46 -6.10
N GLU A 327 32.55 -12.94 -6.42
CA GLU A 327 33.09 -12.98 -7.80
C GLU A 327 33.30 -14.41 -8.29
N SER A 328 33.80 -15.29 -7.41
CA SER A 328 33.97 -16.72 -7.74
C SER A 328 32.62 -17.41 -7.97
N PHE A 329 31.61 -17.08 -7.15
CA PHE A 329 30.25 -17.56 -7.33
C PHE A 329 29.62 -17.05 -8.64
N MET A 330 29.83 -15.78 -8.99
CA MET A 330 29.36 -15.21 -10.25
C MET A 330 30.03 -15.87 -11.47
N THR A 331 31.32 -16.20 -11.35
CA THR A 331 32.04 -16.97 -12.36
C THR A 331 31.45 -18.37 -12.52
N ALA A 332 31.17 -19.07 -11.41
CA ALA A 332 30.51 -20.38 -11.43
C ALA A 332 29.11 -20.34 -12.07
N ILE A 333 28.35 -19.26 -11.82
CA ILE A 333 27.07 -18.99 -12.49
C ILE A 333 27.26 -18.73 -13.99
N ALA A 334 28.31 -18.02 -14.39
CA ALA A 334 28.63 -17.75 -15.80
C ALA A 334 29.02 -19.02 -16.56
N GLU A 335 29.76 -19.92 -15.91
CA GLU A 335 30.21 -21.21 -16.44
C GLU A 335 29.15 -22.33 -16.32
N GLU A 336 27.98 -22.04 -15.77
CA GLU A 336 26.88 -22.99 -15.55
C GLU A 336 27.30 -24.21 -14.70
N THR A 337 28.22 -24.03 -13.75
CA THR A 337 28.74 -25.11 -12.89
C THR A 337 27.91 -25.34 -11.63
N ILE A 338 26.97 -24.44 -11.33
CA ILE A 338 26.02 -24.57 -10.23
C ILE A 338 24.75 -25.25 -10.74
N ASP A 339 24.32 -26.29 -10.03
CA ASP A 339 23.08 -26.99 -10.33
C ASP A 339 21.87 -26.05 -10.26
N HIS A 340 21.11 -25.99 -11.35
CA HIS A 340 19.90 -25.20 -11.48
C HIS A 340 18.84 -25.63 -10.46
N GLU A 341 18.67 -26.93 -10.21
CA GLU A 341 17.64 -27.43 -9.30
C GLU A 341 17.94 -27.00 -7.86
N GLU A 342 19.20 -27.13 -7.44
CA GLU A 342 19.66 -26.66 -6.14
C GLU A 342 19.42 -25.15 -5.98
N LEU A 343 19.82 -24.36 -6.98
CA LEU A 343 19.71 -22.89 -6.98
C LEU A 343 18.27 -22.37 -6.88
N THR A 344 17.29 -23.15 -7.36
CA THR A 344 15.88 -22.72 -7.47
C THR A 344 14.95 -23.41 -6.48
N THR A 345 15.45 -24.39 -5.72
CA THR A 345 14.68 -25.05 -4.67
C THR A 345 14.54 -24.13 -3.46
N ILE A 346 13.37 -23.48 -3.35
CA ILE A 346 13.01 -22.63 -2.22
C ILE A 346 11.89 -23.32 -1.46
N GLU A 347 12.00 -23.38 -0.12
CA GLU A 347 10.88 -23.79 0.73
C GLU A 347 9.71 -22.83 0.52
N ASP A 348 8.50 -23.36 0.34
CA ASP A 348 7.28 -22.55 0.23
C ASP A 348 6.94 -21.91 1.59
N VAL A 349 7.65 -20.84 1.93
CA VAL A 349 7.36 -20.03 3.11
C VAL A 349 6.12 -19.17 2.80
N PRO A 350 5.04 -19.26 3.59
CA PRO A 350 3.87 -18.41 3.42
C PRO A 350 4.28 -16.93 3.47
N ASP A 351 3.88 -16.14 2.47
CA ASP A 351 4.13 -14.69 2.43
C ASP A 351 3.31 -14.03 3.54
N GLN A 352 3.91 -13.86 4.73
CA GLN A 352 3.25 -13.29 5.91
C GLN A 352 2.74 -11.86 5.67
N HIS A 353 3.22 -11.17 4.62
CA HIS A 353 2.91 -9.77 4.34
C HIS A 353 1.93 -9.58 3.18
N ASN A 354 1.65 -10.59 2.35
CA ASN A 354 0.77 -10.49 1.17
C ASN A 354 -0.13 -11.73 1.04
N GLY A 355 -1.15 -11.83 1.89
CA GLY A 355 -2.11 -12.95 1.90
C GLY A 355 -2.93 -13.15 0.61
N HIS A 356 -2.85 -12.23 -0.36
CA HIS A 356 -3.56 -12.33 -1.65
C HIS A 356 -2.70 -12.85 -2.81
N SER A 357 -1.36 -12.84 -2.66
CA SER A 357 -0.44 -13.34 -3.68
C SER A 357 -0.49 -14.87 -3.74
N SER A 358 -0.43 -15.46 -4.93
CA SER A 358 -0.39 -16.92 -5.07
C SER A 358 0.91 -17.45 -4.45
N ARG A 359 0.85 -18.59 -3.76
CA ARG A 359 2.04 -19.31 -3.29
C ARG A 359 2.97 -19.69 -4.44
N LYS A 360 2.39 -19.92 -5.62
CA LYS A 360 3.10 -20.26 -6.85
C LYS A 360 3.70 -19.05 -7.58
N TYR A 361 3.52 -17.82 -7.06
CA TYR A 361 4.08 -16.64 -7.71
C TYR A 361 5.61 -16.59 -7.53
N ARG A 362 6.36 -16.59 -8.63
CA ARG A 362 7.83 -16.63 -8.64
C ARG A 362 8.39 -15.37 -9.32
N ALA A 363 9.10 -14.54 -8.56
CA ALA A 363 9.81 -13.35 -9.02
C ALA A 363 10.81 -12.86 -7.96
N ILE A 364 11.82 -12.11 -8.37
CA ILE A 364 12.68 -11.31 -7.49
C ILE A 364 12.29 -9.85 -7.65
N HIS A 365 11.97 -9.18 -6.56
CA HIS A 365 11.56 -7.78 -6.52
C HIS A 365 12.66 -7.02 -5.81
N ILE A 366 13.20 -5.98 -6.45
CA ILE A 366 14.15 -5.05 -5.84
C ILE A 366 13.54 -3.65 -5.92
N THR A 367 13.38 -3.00 -4.77
CA THR A 367 12.97 -1.60 -4.71
C THR A 367 14.22 -0.73 -4.60
N VAL A 368 14.37 0.23 -5.51
CA VAL A 368 15.52 1.14 -5.54
C VAL A 368 15.06 2.58 -5.75
N ASP A 369 15.70 3.51 -5.06
CA ASP A 369 15.49 4.94 -5.26
C ASP A 369 16.34 5.47 -6.42
N ILE A 370 15.68 6.06 -7.42
CA ILE A 370 16.37 6.68 -8.56
C ILE A 370 16.31 8.20 -8.47
N PRO A 371 17.41 8.91 -8.79
CA PRO A 371 17.41 10.37 -8.82
C PRO A 371 16.65 10.88 -10.05
N ILE A 372 15.67 11.74 -9.80
CA ILE A 372 14.82 12.39 -10.80
C ILE A 372 15.10 13.88 -10.76
N ARG A 373 15.50 14.45 -11.90
CA ARG A 373 15.63 15.90 -12.06
C ARG A 373 14.25 16.50 -12.33
N THR A 374 13.90 17.50 -11.53
CA THR A 374 12.67 18.28 -11.64
C THR A 374 13.01 19.76 -11.72
N ASP A 375 12.01 20.59 -12.02
CA ASP A 375 12.16 22.06 -12.03
C ASP A 375 12.54 22.63 -10.64
N HIS A 376 12.40 21.83 -9.57
CA HIS A 376 12.70 22.22 -8.18
C HIS A 376 13.95 21.53 -7.60
N GLY A 377 14.71 20.79 -8.42
CA GLY A 377 15.92 20.08 -7.98
C GLY A 377 15.86 18.57 -8.21
N ILE A 378 16.74 17.83 -7.53
CA ILE A 378 16.82 16.36 -7.63
C ILE A 378 16.02 15.75 -6.48
N ILE A 379 15.08 14.86 -6.82
CA ILE A 379 14.33 14.06 -5.85
C ILE A 379 14.66 12.58 -6.05
N LEU A 380 14.68 11.83 -4.95
CA LEU A 380 14.79 10.37 -5.00
C LEU A 380 13.39 9.77 -5.12
N PHE A 381 13.17 8.94 -6.15
CA PHE A 381 11.88 8.30 -6.37
C PHE A 381 12.01 6.78 -6.35
N PRO A 382 11.20 6.07 -5.55
CA PRO A 382 11.24 4.61 -5.48
C PRO A 382 10.66 3.99 -6.74
N ILE A 383 11.38 3.03 -7.30
CA ILE A 383 10.89 2.16 -8.38
C ILE A 383 10.98 0.69 -7.98
N GLU A 384 10.10 -0.14 -8.52
CA GLU A 384 10.13 -1.58 -8.33
C GLU A 384 10.67 -2.28 -9.59
N LEU A 385 11.78 -3.00 -9.46
CA LEU A 385 12.34 -3.83 -10.52
C LEU A 385 12.02 -5.30 -10.23
N GLN A 386 11.31 -5.94 -11.16
CA GLN A 386 10.93 -7.35 -11.10
C GLN A 386 11.77 -8.16 -12.07
N PHE A 387 12.46 -9.18 -11.55
CA PHE A 387 13.25 -10.13 -12.33
C PHE A 387 12.59 -11.50 -12.28
N LEU A 388 12.47 -12.14 -13.43
CA LEU A 388 11.94 -13.50 -13.55
C LEU A 388 12.51 -14.19 -14.78
N ASP A 389 12.61 -15.51 -14.75
CA ASP A 389 12.87 -16.31 -15.93
C ASP A 389 11.58 -16.59 -16.72
N ILE A 390 11.72 -17.15 -17.92
CA ILE A 390 10.60 -17.43 -18.82
C ILE A 390 9.60 -18.44 -18.24
N GLN A 391 10.06 -19.45 -17.48
CA GLN A 391 9.18 -20.45 -16.88
C GLN A 391 8.37 -19.82 -15.76
N SER A 392 9.01 -19.05 -14.88
CA SER A 392 8.31 -18.26 -13.86
C SER A 392 7.28 -17.31 -14.47
N ARG A 393 7.57 -16.71 -15.63
CA ARG A 393 6.59 -15.86 -16.34
C ARG A 393 5.34 -16.63 -16.74
N ILE A 394 5.53 -17.76 -17.42
CA ILE A 394 4.43 -18.61 -17.91
C ILE A 394 3.57 -19.09 -16.73
N THR A 395 4.19 -19.61 -15.68
CA THR A 395 3.48 -20.04 -14.47
C THR A 395 2.71 -18.90 -13.81
N ASN A 396 3.30 -17.71 -13.70
CA ASN A 396 2.64 -16.54 -13.14
C ASN A 396 1.42 -16.09 -13.99
N GLU A 397 1.50 -16.19 -15.31
CA GLU A 397 0.40 -15.84 -16.22
C GLU A 397 -0.75 -16.87 -16.16
N GLN A 398 -0.43 -18.16 -16.04
CA GLN A 398 -1.40 -19.26 -16.05
C GLN A 398 -2.05 -19.54 -14.68
N GLU A 399 -1.25 -19.66 -13.62
CA GLU A 399 -1.70 -20.18 -12.31
C GLU A 399 -1.86 -19.09 -11.24
N ALA A 400 -1.27 -17.92 -11.46
CA ALA A 400 -1.37 -16.76 -10.58
C ALA A 400 -2.02 -15.59 -11.33
N SER A 401 -3.12 -15.88 -12.06
CA SER A 401 -3.72 -14.91 -12.96
C SER A 401 -3.91 -13.56 -12.27
N HIS A 402 -3.35 -12.54 -12.91
CA HIS A 402 -3.35 -11.18 -12.39
C HIS A 402 -4.78 -10.69 -12.12
N GLU A 403 -5.73 -11.14 -12.94
CA GLU A 403 -7.16 -10.88 -12.79
C GLU A 403 -7.74 -11.46 -11.49
N GLY A 404 -7.40 -12.70 -11.15
CA GLY A 404 -7.83 -13.32 -9.90
C GLY A 404 -7.24 -12.63 -8.66
N TYR A 405 -6.00 -12.14 -8.76
CA TYR A 405 -5.39 -11.31 -7.72
C TYR A 405 -6.12 -9.96 -7.54
N VAL A 406 -6.38 -9.26 -8.64
CA VAL A 406 -7.12 -7.98 -8.63
C VAL A 406 -8.53 -8.19 -8.07
N ALA A 407 -9.22 -9.26 -8.46
CA ALA A 407 -10.54 -9.59 -7.93
C ALA A 407 -10.52 -9.82 -6.41
N ARG A 408 -9.53 -10.56 -5.88
CA ARG A 408 -9.38 -10.76 -4.42
C ARG A 408 -9.05 -9.47 -3.69
N GLN A 409 -8.20 -8.61 -4.26
CA GLN A 409 -7.92 -7.30 -3.68
C GLN A 409 -9.18 -6.42 -3.66
N MET A 410 -9.94 -6.38 -4.75
CA MET A 410 -11.16 -5.59 -4.84
C MET A 410 -12.27 -6.13 -3.93
N ASP A 411 -12.37 -7.44 -3.74
CA ASP A 411 -13.25 -8.06 -2.75
C ASP A 411 -12.83 -7.67 -1.33
N ALA A 412 -11.53 -7.69 -1.00
CA ALA A 412 -11.02 -7.25 0.29
C ALA A 412 -11.24 -5.74 0.53
N VAL A 413 -11.07 -4.91 -0.50
CA VAL A 413 -11.35 -3.46 -0.45
C VAL A 413 -12.85 -3.23 -0.25
N SER A 414 -13.70 -3.90 -1.02
CA SER A 414 -15.16 -3.77 -0.93
C SER A 414 -15.65 -4.20 0.45
N LYS A 415 -15.18 -5.35 0.94
CA LYS A 415 -15.42 -5.80 2.31
C LYS A 415 -14.99 -4.73 3.28
N ARG A 416 -13.73 -4.30 3.30
CA ARG A 416 -13.25 -3.29 4.25
C ARG A 416 -14.03 -1.96 4.19
N LEU A 417 -14.33 -1.47 3.00
CA LEU A 417 -15.11 -0.24 2.80
C LEU A 417 -16.52 -0.38 3.37
N LEU A 418 -17.17 -1.52 3.12
CA LEU A 418 -18.56 -1.82 3.50
C LEU A 418 -18.68 -2.66 4.78
N SER A 419 -17.58 -2.97 5.46
CA SER A 419 -17.51 -3.78 6.68
C SER A 419 -16.87 -2.99 7.80
N SER A 420 -17.03 -1.65 7.79
CA SER A 420 -16.79 -0.90 9.02
C SER A 420 -17.45 -1.67 10.17
N ASN A 421 -16.85 -1.66 11.35
CA ASN A 421 -17.45 -2.33 12.51
C ASN A 421 -18.88 -1.81 12.80
N LEU A 422 -19.36 -0.79 12.07
CA LEU A 422 -20.74 -0.31 12.00
C LEU A 422 -21.69 -1.12 11.07
N LEU A 423 -21.26 -2.18 10.38
CA LEU A 423 -22.03 -2.76 9.25
C LEU A 423 -22.55 -4.19 9.41
N SER A 424 -22.03 -4.95 10.39
CA SER A 424 -22.49 -6.34 10.61
C SER A 424 -23.93 -6.46 11.13
N GLU A 425 -24.52 -5.36 11.64
CA GLU A 425 -25.91 -5.33 12.12
C GLU A 425 -26.92 -4.90 11.04
N PHE A 426 -26.58 -3.94 10.16
CA PHE A 426 -27.51 -3.50 9.10
C PHE A 426 -27.86 -4.60 8.08
N THR A 427 -26.95 -5.55 7.86
CA THR A 427 -27.20 -6.72 6.99
C THR A 427 -28.08 -7.79 7.65
N LYS A 428 -28.14 -7.84 8.99
CA LYS A 428 -29.07 -8.70 9.75
C LYS A 428 -30.50 -8.19 9.65
N GLU A 429 -30.72 -6.89 9.83
CA GLU A 429 -32.05 -6.28 9.69
C GLU A 429 -32.63 -6.45 8.28
N ARG A 430 -31.80 -6.42 7.23
CA ARG A 430 -32.23 -6.69 5.85
C ARG A 430 -32.72 -8.13 5.63
N LYS A 431 -32.11 -9.11 6.32
CA LYS A 431 -32.54 -10.53 6.26
C LYS A 431 -33.80 -10.78 7.08
N ASP A 432 -33.92 -10.14 8.24
CA ASP A 432 -35.07 -10.30 9.14
C ASP A 432 -36.31 -9.53 8.64
N GLY A 433 -36.10 -8.38 8.00
CA GLY A 433 -37.15 -7.62 7.30
C GLY A 433 -37.71 -8.36 6.09
N LYS A 434 -36.85 -9.04 5.29
CA LYS A 434 -37.31 -9.89 4.19
C LYS A 434 -38.15 -11.08 4.70
N LYS A 435 -37.72 -11.74 5.78
CA LYS A 435 -38.48 -12.84 6.41
C LYS A 435 -39.83 -12.40 6.98
N LYS A 436 -39.90 -11.23 7.63
CA LYS A 436 -41.18 -10.67 8.11
C LYS A 436 -42.12 -10.29 6.96
N ALA A 437 -41.60 -9.72 5.88
CA ALA A 437 -42.42 -9.39 4.71
C ALA A 437 -42.97 -10.64 4.00
N THR A 438 -42.24 -11.76 3.99
CA THR A 438 -42.75 -13.03 3.43
C THR A 438 -43.77 -13.72 4.34
N ALA A 439 -43.67 -13.53 5.66
CA ALA A 439 -44.60 -14.08 6.64
C ALA A 439 -45.91 -13.26 6.81
N LEU A 440 -45.95 -12.03 6.29
CA LEU A 440 -47.13 -11.16 6.26
C LEU A 440 -47.87 -11.23 4.91
N SER A 441 -47.29 -11.88 3.90
CA SER A 441 -47.87 -12.10 2.57
C SER A 441 -48.31 -13.54 2.30
N SER A 442 -48.29 -14.38 3.34
CA SER A 442 -48.76 -15.77 3.37
C SER A 442 -49.77 -15.92 4.50
#